data_AF-A0A8T4VU10-F1
#
_entry.id   AF-A0A8T4VU10-F1
#
_cell.length_a   1.000
_cell.length_b   1.000
_cell.length_c   1.000
_cell.angle_alpha   90.00
_cell.angle_beta   90.00
_cell.angle_gamma   90.00
#
_symmetry.space_group_name_H-M   'P 1'
#
loop_
_entity.id
_entity.type
_entity.pdbx_description
1 polymer ?
#
loop_
_entity_poly.entity_id
_entity_poly.type
_entity_poly.pdbx_seq_one_letter_code
_entity_poly.pdbx_strand_id
1 'polypeptide(L)'
;MIQKIREIREKNYIMPWRMFKNVARTIPALLKGIILHPVTVIKANRMAKKINKKVVQADPPYTIPEHHEDMDYYAENRRYLRPTHFCNSHAPEIVAMAHELGAYELSGREYAEAAFDFVKNNIRLAFVPLDGAVETLRRGSGTCLHQLSLFAALCRAAGLSARYRLYSLALVESMYDNLVGASRVLQHWYDAFGSFMLHGTAEALIDGEWVTADPTFTPEYEVAMGVPLAKFGDDPTGMWNYPVEGTMMVLEGLPYGAGAGWNFLVKRALPGEVMKINVSVEKARERGREMLAEMDMDSYDSSTRTGYRAQMPKITLDRSPQLVFEG
;
A
#
# COMPACT_ATOMS: atom_id res chain seq x y z
N MET A 1 -27.22 -9.30 18.86
CA MET A 1 -26.86 -9.86 17.53
C MET A 1 -27.00 -8.83 16.41
N ILE A 2 -28.15 -8.14 16.31
CA ILE A 2 -28.43 -7.12 15.29
C ILE A 2 -27.42 -5.95 15.31
N GLN A 3 -27.06 -5.45 16.49
CA GLN A 3 -26.13 -4.32 16.62
C GLN A 3 -24.70 -4.64 16.16
N LYS A 4 -24.20 -5.86 16.45
CA LYS A 4 -22.92 -6.35 15.94
C LYS A 4 -22.93 -6.49 14.41
N ILE A 5 -24.03 -6.98 13.82
CA ILE A 5 -24.16 -7.10 12.37
C ILE A 5 -24.19 -5.70 11.71
N ARG A 6 -24.87 -4.74 12.34
CA ARG A 6 -24.91 -3.34 11.87
C ARG A 6 -23.51 -2.72 11.90
N GLU A 7 -22.77 -2.91 12.98
CA GLU A 7 -21.40 -2.40 13.13
C GLU A 7 -20.44 -3.02 12.10
N ILE A 8 -20.54 -4.33 11.84
CA ILE A 8 -19.76 -5.03 10.81
C ILE A 8 -20.02 -4.42 9.42
N ARG A 9 -21.28 -4.11 9.12
CA ARG A 9 -21.66 -3.50 7.84
C ARG A 9 -21.20 -2.04 7.75
N GLU A 10 -21.35 -1.27 8.81
CA GLU A 10 -20.90 0.13 8.88
C GLU A 10 -19.38 0.25 8.71
N LYS A 11 -18.61 -0.63 9.38
CA LYS A 11 -17.14 -0.67 9.31
C LYS A 11 -16.60 -1.27 8.01
N ASN A 12 -17.47 -1.64 7.07
CA ASN A 12 -17.12 -2.27 5.79
C ASN A 12 -16.34 -3.59 5.94
N TYR A 13 -16.64 -4.35 6.99
CA TYR A 13 -15.96 -5.62 7.26
C TYR A 13 -16.40 -6.76 6.35
N ILE A 14 -17.40 -6.54 5.49
CA ILE A 14 -17.85 -7.49 4.49
C ILE A 14 -17.39 -7.01 3.13
N MET A 15 -16.61 -7.85 2.43
CA MET A 15 -16.17 -7.57 1.07
C MET A 15 -17.38 -7.36 0.15
N PRO A 16 -17.40 -6.29 -0.68
CA PRO A 16 -18.47 -6.08 -1.66
C PRO A 16 -18.60 -7.26 -2.62
N TRP A 17 -19.84 -7.63 -2.97
CA TRP A 17 -20.12 -8.81 -3.81
C TRP A 17 -19.43 -8.77 -5.18
N ARG A 18 -19.30 -7.59 -5.79
CA ARG A 18 -18.58 -7.41 -7.07
C ARG A 18 -17.10 -7.78 -6.94
N MET A 19 -16.45 -7.33 -5.86
CA MET A 19 -15.05 -7.65 -5.57
C MET A 19 -14.88 -9.15 -5.28
N PHE A 20 -15.79 -9.73 -4.47
CA PHE A 20 -15.76 -11.16 -4.20
C PHE A 20 -15.85 -11.99 -5.49
N LYS A 21 -16.74 -11.63 -6.42
CA LYS A 21 -16.84 -12.27 -7.74
C LYS A 21 -15.54 -12.15 -8.54
N ASN A 22 -14.89 -10.98 -8.52
CA ASN A 22 -13.63 -10.76 -9.22
C ASN A 22 -12.50 -11.59 -8.60
N VAL A 23 -12.36 -11.58 -7.26
CA VAL A 23 -11.38 -12.42 -6.53
C VAL A 23 -11.64 -13.92 -6.79
N ALA A 24 -12.90 -14.36 -6.70
CA ALA A 24 -13.24 -15.77 -6.88
C ALA A 24 -12.90 -16.28 -8.29
N ARG A 25 -13.04 -15.43 -9.30
CA ARG A 25 -12.66 -15.75 -10.69
C ARG A 25 -11.15 -15.87 -10.90
N THR A 26 -10.34 -15.24 -10.05
CA THR A 26 -8.86 -15.29 -10.18
C THR A 26 -8.22 -16.46 -9.43
N ILE A 27 -8.90 -17.04 -8.44
CA ILE A 27 -8.36 -18.18 -7.66
C ILE A 27 -8.00 -19.41 -8.53
N PRO A 28 -8.82 -19.88 -9.49
CA PRO A 28 -8.53 -21.09 -10.25
C PRO A 28 -7.28 -21.01 -11.12
N ALA A 29 -7.01 -19.88 -11.79
CA ALA A 29 -5.80 -19.76 -12.60
C ALA A 29 -4.56 -19.35 -11.78
N LEU A 30 -4.73 -18.79 -10.57
CA LEU A 30 -3.64 -18.65 -9.59
C LEU A 30 -3.13 -20.05 -9.16
N LEU A 31 -4.07 -20.97 -8.87
CA LEU A 31 -3.76 -22.37 -8.63
C LEU A 31 -3.10 -23.02 -9.87
N LYS A 32 -3.62 -22.77 -11.07
CA LYS A 32 -3.07 -23.30 -12.33
C LYS A 32 -1.62 -22.84 -12.57
N GLY A 33 -1.29 -21.57 -12.35
CA GLY A 33 0.08 -21.04 -12.52
C GLY A 33 1.09 -21.67 -11.55
N ILE A 34 0.70 -21.89 -10.29
CA ILE A 34 1.53 -22.58 -9.31
C ILE A 34 1.72 -24.06 -9.68
N ILE A 35 0.65 -24.73 -10.12
CA ILE A 35 0.66 -26.15 -10.53
C ILE A 35 1.49 -26.37 -11.81
N LEU A 36 1.49 -25.42 -12.75
CA LEU A 36 2.23 -25.52 -14.00
C LEU A 36 3.74 -25.23 -13.85
N HIS A 37 4.16 -24.59 -12.75
CA HIS A 37 5.57 -24.23 -12.52
C HIS A 37 6.14 -24.71 -11.18
N PRO A 38 6.00 -26.01 -10.82
CA PRO A 38 6.41 -26.52 -9.51
C PRO A 38 7.93 -26.42 -9.31
N VAL A 39 8.71 -26.63 -10.38
CA VAL A 39 10.18 -26.52 -10.35
C VAL A 39 10.64 -25.08 -10.12
N THR A 40 9.93 -24.09 -10.70
CA THR A 40 10.25 -22.67 -10.51
C THR A 40 10.03 -22.25 -9.06
N VAL A 41 8.90 -22.64 -8.47
CA VAL A 41 8.58 -22.38 -7.05
C VAL A 41 9.60 -23.05 -6.13
N ILE A 42 9.98 -24.31 -6.38
CA ILE A 42 10.99 -25.01 -5.59
C ILE A 42 12.36 -24.34 -5.70
N LYS A 43 12.79 -23.96 -6.91
CA LYS A 43 14.06 -23.25 -7.12
C LYS A 43 14.05 -21.89 -6.43
N ALA A 44 12.95 -21.14 -6.52
CA ALA A 44 12.77 -19.87 -5.84
C ALA A 44 12.88 -19.99 -4.32
N ASN A 45 12.18 -20.97 -3.73
CA ASN A 45 12.24 -21.24 -2.29
C ASN A 45 13.64 -21.68 -1.84
N ARG A 46 14.36 -22.46 -2.66
CA ARG A 46 15.77 -22.82 -2.40
C ARG A 46 16.70 -21.61 -2.48
N MET A 47 16.52 -20.74 -3.47
CA MET A 47 17.31 -19.51 -3.61
C MET A 47 17.04 -18.56 -2.44
N ALA A 48 15.79 -18.38 -2.04
CA ALA A 48 15.43 -17.50 -0.93
C ALA A 48 16.01 -17.92 0.42
N LYS A 49 16.24 -19.23 0.64
CA LYS A 49 17.00 -19.71 1.82
C LYS A 49 18.45 -19.22 1.84
N LYS A 50 19.03 -18.89 0.68
CA LYS A 50 20.40 -18.37 0.53
C LYS A 50 20.46 -16.84 0.55
N ILE A 51 19.33 -16.15 0.36
CA ILE A 51 19.28 -14.70 0.40
C ILE A 51 19.39 -14.26 1.86
N ASN A 52 20.33 -13.36 2.13
CA ASN A 52 20.49 -12.79 3.47
C ASN A 52 19.25 -11.94 3.80
N LYS A 53 18.45 -12.40 4.77
CA LYS A 53 17.23 -11.69 5.20
C LYS A 53 17.50 -10.26 5.67
N LYS A 54 18.71 -9.98 6.16
CA LYS A 54 19.13 -8.62 6.56
C LYS A 54 19.14 -7.61 5.41
N VAL A 55 19.26 -8.07 4.16
CA VAL A 55 19.19 -7.19 2.96
C VAL A 55 17.78 -6.63 2.76
N VAL A 56 16.75 -7.30 3.30
CA VAL A 56 15.34 -6.92 3.12
C VAL A 56 14.70 -6.43 4.42
N GLN A 57 15.26 -6.80 5.57
CA GLN A 57 14.82 -6.39 6.90
C GLN A 57 15.88 -5.48 7.51
N ALA A 58 15.85 -4.20 7.12
CA ALA A 58 16.56 -3.15 7.84
C ALA A 58 15.68 -2.61 8.97
N ASP A 59 16.30 -2.17 10.05
CA ASP A 59 15.63 -1.53 11.18
C ASP A 59 14.98 -0.20 10.76
N PRO A 60 13.85 0.21 11.34
CA PRO A 60 13.24 1.50 11.05
C PRO A 60 14.22 2.64 11.36
N PRO A 61 14.26 3.72 10.54
CA PRO A 61 15.12 4.87 10.77
C PRO A 61 14.62 5.80 11.90
N TYR A 62 13.66 5.34 12.71
CA TYR A 62 13.04 6.07 13.80
C TYR A 62 12.87 5.17 15.02
N THR A 63 12.71 5.80 16.18
CA THR A 63 12.27 5.16 17.41
C THR A 63 10.81 5.48 17.65
N ILE A 64 10.06 4.53 18.22
CA ILE A 64 8.69 4.80 18.66
C ILE A 64 8.78 5.54 20.01
N PRO A 65 8.17 6.73 20.16
CA PRO A 65 8.16 7.45 21.43
C PRO A 65 7.48 6.65 22.53
N GLU A 66 7.85 6.92 23.77
CA GLU A 66 7.16 6.36 24.92
C GLU A 66 5.76 6.96 25.04
N HIS A 67 4.77 6.12 25.36
CA HIS A 67 3.41 6.58 25.59
C HIS A 67 3.23 7.02 27.04
N HIS A 68 2.65 8.20 27.25
CA HIS A 68 2.28 8.71 28.57
C HIS A 68 0.75 8.79 28.72
N GLU A 69 0.23 8.59 29.93
CA GLU A 69 -1.23 8.52 30.17
C GLU A 69 -1.97 9.85 29.93
N ASP A 70 -1.24 10.96 29.91
CA ASP A 70 -1.72 12.31 29.63
C ASP A 70 -1.79 12.65 28.14
N MET A 71 -1.32 11.77 27.26
CA MET A 71 -1.42 11.96 25.82
C MET A 71 -2.87 11.84 25.34
N ASP A 72 -3.41 12.96 24.84
CA ASP A 72 -4.75 13.00 24.25
C ASP A 72 -4.84 12.09 23.01
N TYR A 73 -6.01 11.48 22.82
CA TYR A 73 -6.35 10.79 21.57
C TYR A 73 -7.87 10.83 21.34
N TYR A 74 -8.29 10.70 20.08
CA TYR A 74 -9.71 10.69 19.76
C TYR A 74 -10.39 9.38 20.19
N ALA A 75 -11.05 9.37 21.35
CA ALA A 75 -11.64 8.18 21.94
C ALA A 75 -13.09 7.87 21.49
N GLU A 76 -13.80 8.83 20.88
CA GLU A 76 -15.21 8.64 20.53
C GLU A 76 -15.39 7.64 19.38
N ASN A 77 -16.47 6.84 19.47
CA ASN A 77 -16.82 5.85 18.45
C ASN A 77 -17.54 6.48 17.24
N ARG A 78 -16.90 7.43 16.56
CA ARG A 78 -17.43 8.05 15.34
C ARG A 78 -16.85 7.41 14.08
N ARG A 79 -17.70 7.32 13.04
CA ARG A 79 -17.30 6.77 11.74
C ARG A 79 -16.09 7.53 11.19
N TYR A 80 -15.11 6.79 10.67
CA TYR A 80 -13.84 7.30 10.13
C TYR A 80 -12.86 7.87 11.16
N LEU A 81 -13.23 7.93 12.44
CA LEU A 81 -12.37 8.36 13.54
C LEU A 81 -12.02 7.21 14.49
N ARG A 82 -12.95 6.26 14.64
CA ARG A 82 -12.76 5.06 15.46
C ARG A 82 -11.72 4.08 14.87
N PRO A 83 -11.11 3.24 15.71
CA PRO A 83 -10.26 2.16 15.25
C PRO A 83 -11.05 1.11 14.46
N THR A 84 -10.38 0.52 13.47
CA THR A 84 -10.91 -0.58 12.66
C THR A 84 -9.91 -1.73 12.52
N HIS A 85 -10.32 -2.83 11.90
CA HIS A 85 -9.46 -3.96 11.63
C HIS A 85 -8.22 -3.52 10.82
N PHE A 86 -7.03 -3.90 11.29
CA PHE A 86 -5.72 -3.46 10.81
C PHE A 86 -5.38 -1.96 11.01
N CYS A 87 -6.28 -1.15 11.56
CA CYS A 87 -6.10 0.29 11.79
C CYS A 87 -6.51 0.65 13.22
N ASN A 88 -5.63 0.35 14.19
CA ASN A 88 -5.89 0.63 15.60
C ASN A 88 -5.32 2.01 15.99
N SER A 89 -6.15 3.06 15.89
CA SER A 89 -5.77 4.43 16.29
C SER A 89 -5.65 4.64 17.80
N HIS A 90 -6.18 3.73 18.62
CA HIS A 90 -6.11 3.82 20.09
C HIS A 90 -4.90 3.07 20.67
N ALA A 91 -4.02 2.52 19.82
CA ALA A 91 -2.84 1.81 20.32
C ALA A 91 -1.83 2.83 20.91
N PRO A 92 -1.22 2.55 22.08
CA PRO A 92 -0.26 3.45 22.71
C PRO A 92 0.85 3.93 21.77
N GLU A 93 1.37 3.03 20.94
CA GLU A 93 2.44 3.33 19.98
C GLU A 93 1.99 4.29 18.88
N ILE A 94 0.73 4.19 18.46
CA ILE A 94 0.15 5.08 17.44
C ILE A 94 -0.14 6.44 18.05
N VAL A 95 -0.68 6.49 19.27
CA VAL A 95 -0.94 7.74 19.99
C VAL A 95 0.37 8.48 20.25
N ALA A 96 1.39 7.79 20.78
CA ALA A 96 2.70 8.40 21.04
C ALA A 96 3.36 8.92 19.76
N MET A 97 3.32 8.13 18.67
CA MET A 97 3.82 8.58 17.38
C MET A 97 2.98 9.74 16.81
N ALA A 98 1.67 9.78 17.04
CA ALA A 98 0.83 10.89 16.60
C ALA A 98 1.24 12.19 17.31
N HIS A 99 1.50 12.16 18.62
CA HIS A 99 1.99 13.32 19.38
C HIS A 99 3.36 13.79 18.90
N GLU A 100 4.31 12.88 18.68
CA GLU A 100 5.63 13.21 18.10
C GLU A 100 5.53 13.92 16.75
N LEU A 101 4.50 13.61 15.97
CA LEU A 101 4.22 14.24 14.67
C LEU A 101 3.39 15.53 14.79
N GLY A 102 3.13 16.02 16.00
CA GLY A 102 2.44 17.29 16.27
C GLY A 102 0.91 17.19 16.38
N ALA A 103 0.36 16.00 16.68
CA ALA A 103 -1.06 15.88 16.99
C ALA A 103 -1.43 16.80 18.15
N TYR A 104 -2.58 17.48 18.06
CA TYR A 104 -3.08 18.44 19.06
C TYR A 104 -2.26 19.75 19.20
N GLU A 105 -1.17 19.89 18.46
CA GLU A 105 -0.36 21.13 18.40
C GLU A 105 -0.48 21.83 17.04
N LEU A 106 -0.43 21.05 15.95
CA LEU A 106 -0.52 21.53 14.57
C LEU A 106 -1.98 21.65 14.11
N SER A 107 -2.21 22.46 13.06
CA SER A 107 -3.50 22.44 12.37
C SER A 107 -3.75 21.08 11.70
N GLY A 108 -5.01 20.75 11.42
CA GLY A 108 -5.36 19.47 10.80
C GLY A 108 -4.66 19.22 9.45
N ARG A 109 -4.45 20.27 8.64
CA ARG A 109 -3.71 20.20 7.37
C ARG A 109 -2.24 19.88 7.61
N GLU A 110 -1.57 20.69 8.43
CA GLU A 110 -0.13 20.55 8.72
C GLU A 110 0.17 19.19 9.36
N TYR A 111 -0.68 18.74 10.29
CA TYR A 111 -0.55 17.42 10.89
C TYR A 111 -0.71 16.28 9.87
N ALA A 112 -1.71 16.37 8.99
CA ALA A 112 -1.93 15.34 7.97
C ALA A 112 -0.76 15.25 6.99
N GLU A 113 -0.14 16.38 6.63
CA GLU A 113 1.08 16.46 5.84
C GLU A 113 2.26 15.83 6.59
N ALA A 114 2.49 16.18 7.86
CA ALA A 114 3.54 15.58 8.69
C ALA A 114 3.37 14.05 8.83
N ALA A 115 2.14 13.58 9.04
CA ALA A 115 1.84 12.14 9.11
C ALA A 115 2.07 11.44 7.76
N PHE A 116 1.69 12.09 6.64
CA PHE A 116 1.95 11.57 5.29
C PHE A 116 3.46 11.45 5.04
N ASP A 117 4.21 12.51 5.29
CA ASP A 117 5.66 12.55 5.10
C ASP A 117 6.38 11.55 5.99
N PHE A 118 5.95 11.41 7.24
CA PHE A 118 6.48 10.37 8.13
C PHE A 118 6.30 8.97 7.51
N VAL A 119 5.09 8.60 7.11
CA VAL A 119 4.84 7.27 6.54
C VAL A 119 5.65 7.07 5.25
N LYS A 120 5.61 8.05 4.33
CA LYS A 120 6.28 8.00 3.03
C LYS A 120 7.79 7.85 3.16
N ASN A 121 8.41 8.61 4.07
CA ASN A 121 9.86 8.66 4.17
C ASN A 121 10.44 7.54 5.05
N ASN A 122 9.65 6.98 5.96
CA ASN A 122 10.17 6.05 6.98
C ASN A 122 9.67 4.61 6.83
N ILE A 123 8.57 4.38 6.10
CA ILE A 123 7.99 3.04 5.97
C ILE A 123 8.28 2.48 4.57
N ARG A 124 9.17 1.49 4.51
CA ARG A 124 9.61 0.90 3.25
C ARG A 124 8.55 -0.01 2.64
N LEU A 125 8.35 0.08 1.32
CA LEU A 125 7.57 -0.91 0.60
C LEU A 125 8.23 -2.30 0.70
N ALA A 126 7.52 -3.24 1.31
CA ALA A 126 7.92 -4.64 1.39
C ALA A 126 6.69 -5.56 1.36
N PHE A 127 6.77 -6.62 0.56
CA PHE A 127 5.75 -7.66 0.51
C PHE A 127 5.95 -8.60 1.70
N VAL A 128 5.11 -8.38 2.71
CA VAL A 128 5.04 -9.13 3.97
C VAL A 128 3.60 -9.58 4.22
N PRO A 129 3.36 -10.57 5.10
CA PRO A 129 2.00 -10.92 5.48
C PRO A 129 1.27 -9.71 6.06
N LEU A 130 0.00 -9.52 5.68
CA LEU A 130 -0.86 -8.46 6.17
C LEU A 130 -1.10 -8.58 7.68
N ASP A 131 -0.74 -7.53 8.40
CA ASP A 131 -1.02 -7.25 9.80
C ASP A 131 -1.42 -5.78 10.01
N GLY A 132 -1.41 -5.29 11.25
CA GLY A 132 -1.98 -3.99 11.62
C GLY A 132 -1.00 -2.81 11.60
N ALA A 133 -1.55 -1.61 11.77
CA ALA A 133 -0.80 -0.35 11.84
C ALA A 133 0.34 -0.38 12.88
N VAL A 134 0.12 -0.93 14.08
CA VAL A 134 1.15 -1.04 15.13
C VAL A 134 2.33 -1.89 14.68
N GLU A 135 2.06 -3.05 14.09
CA GLU A 135 3.12 -3.94 13.60
C GLU A 135 3.85 -3.35 12.40
N THR A 136 3.15 -2.56 11.59
CA THR A 136 3.76 -1.77 10.52
C THR A 136 4.71 -0.72 11.07
N LEU A 137 4.28 0.04 12.08
CA LEU A 137 5.08 1.05 12.77
C LEU A 137 6.31 0.43 13.46
N ARG A 138 6.19 -0.74 14.08
CA ARG A 138 7.34 -1.43 14.69
C ARG A 138 8.33 -1.95 13.66
N ARG A 139 7.83 -2.42 12.52
CA ARG A 139 8.63 -3.07 11.47
C ARG A 139 9.29 -2.07 10.52
N GLY A 140 8.76 -0.86 10.37
CA GLY A 140 9.24 0.13 9.41
C GLY A 140 9.08 -0.30 7.95
N SER A 141 8.22 -1.29 7.67
CA SER A 141 7.97 -1.76 6.30
C SER A 141 6.64 -2.50 6.15
N GLY A 142 6.11 -2.47 4.93
CA GLY A 142 4.87 -3.16 4.60
C GLY A 142 4.42 -2.91 3.16
N THR A 143 3.35 -3.57 2.76
CA THR A 143 2.66 -3.31 1.47
C THR A 143 1.91 -1.98 1.54
N CYS A 144 1.35 -1.51 0.40
CA CYS A 144 0.48 -0.32 0.37
C CYS A 144 -0.57 -0.35 1.48
N LEU A 145 -1.35 -1.44 1.63
CA LEU A 145 -2.38 -1.55 2.67
C LEU A 145 -1.88 -1.34 4.11
N HIS A 146 -0.64 -1.72 4.41
CA HIS A 146 -0.03 -1.47 5.73
C HIS A 146 0.21 0.02 5.94
N GLN A 147 0.81 0.67 4.95
CA GLN A 147 1.13 2.10 4.99
C GLN A 147 -0.13 2.97 5.01
N LEU A 148 -1.15 2.62 4.21
CA LEU A 148 -2.47 3.27 4.26
C LEU A 148 -3.12 3.12 5.63
N SER A 149 -3.00 1.93 6.24
CA SER A 149 -3.56 1.67 7.57
C SER A 149 -2.81 2.42 8.67
N LEU A 150 -1.49 2.56 8.56
CA LEU A 150 -0.69 3.34 9.48
C LEU A 150 -1.02 4.84 9.37
N PHE A 151 -1.02 5.40 8.17
CA PHE A 151 -1.43 6.79 7.94
C PHE A 151 -2.84 7.05 8.49
N ALA A 152 -3.82 6.20 8.15
CA ALA A 152 -5.18 6.35 8.66
C ALA A 152 -5.25 6.22 10.19
N ALA A 153 -4.44 5.36 10.82
CA ALA A 153 -4.41 5.22 12.27
C ALA A 153 -3.84 6.48 12.95
N LEU A 154 -2.79 7.08 12.39
CA LEU A 154 -2.18 8.32 12.88
C LEU A 154 -3.18 9.49 12.76
N CYS A 155 -3.78 9.70 11.58
CA CYS A 155 -4.81 10.73 11.38
C CYS A 155 -5.96 10.59 12.39
N ARG A 156 -6.47 9.38 12.57
CA ARG A 156 -7.57 9.10 13.49
C ARG A 156 -7.19 9.34 14.95
N ALA A 157 -5.96 8.99 15.34
CA ALA A 157 -5.46 9.25 16.69
C ALA A 157 -5.49 10.75 17.00
N ALA A 158 -5.12 11.60 16.04
CA ALA A 158 -5.17 13.07 16.14
C ALA A 158 -6.56 13.70 15.92
N GLY A 159 -7.63 12.90 15.81
CA GLY A 159 -8.99 13.41 15.61
C GLY A 159 -9.33 13.82 14.17
N LEU A 160 -8.53 13.43 13.17
CA LEU A 160 -8.84 13.62 11.76
C LEU A 160 -9.54 12.38 11.19
N SER A 161 -10.66 12.61 10.49
CA SER A 161 -11.38 11.50 9.85
C SER A 161 -10.54 10.95 8.71
N ALA A 162 -10.26 9.64 8.72
CA ALA A 162 -9.51 8.97 7.67
C ALA A 162 -10.20 7.70 7.16
N ARG A 163 -10.10 7.44 5.86
CA ARG A 163 -10.72 6.27 5.19
C ARG A 163 -9.82 5.70 4.10
N TYR A 164 -10.15 4.52 3.60
CA TYR A 164 -9.47 3.89 2.47
C TYR A 164 -10.26 4.12 1.19
N ARG A 165 -9.56 4.32 0.07
CA ARG A 165 -10.07 4.24 -1.29
C ARG A 165 -9.28 3.15 -2.02
N LEU A 166 -9.86 1.97 -2.18
CA LEU A 166 -9.22 0.82 -2.83
C LEU A 166 -9.76 0.58 -4.24
N TYR A 167 -8.91 0.13 -5.15
CA TYR A 167 -9.25 -0.13 -6.55
C TYR A 167 -8.27 -1.12 -7.20
N SER A 168 -8.66 -1.70 -8.34
CA SER A 168 -7.75 -2.56 -9.12
C SER A 168 -6.92 -1.70 -10.07
N LEU A 169 -5.63 -2.03 -10.23
CA LEU A 169 -4.70 -1.26 -11.08
C LEU A 169 -4.42 -1.90 -12.43
N ALA A 170 -4.41 -1.07 -13.47
CA ALA A 170 -3.49 -1.27 -14.59
C ALA A 170 -2.12 -0.64 -14.23
N LEU A 171 -1.06 -1.46 -14.15
CA LEU A 171 0.29 -0.99 -13.79
C LEU A 171 1.03 -0.38 -14.99
N VAL A 172 1.65 0.79 -14.84
CA VAL A 172 2.63 1.34 -15.79
C VAL A 172 3.82 0.39 -16.01
N GLU A 173 4.44 0.47 -17.20
CA GLU A 173 5.47 -0.48 -17.67
C GLU A 173 6.66 -0.60 -16.70
N SER A 174 7.15 0.50 -16.14
CA SER A 174 8.24 0.50 -15.16
C SER A 174 7.89 -0.23 -13.86
N MET A 175 6.64 -0.14 -13.40
CA MET A 175 6.14 -0.86 -12.23
C MET A 175 5.88 -2.33 -12.55
N TYR A 176 5.45 -2.64 -13.78
CA TYR A 176 5.36 -4.02 -14.27
C TYR A 176 6.73 -4.70 -14.21
N ASP A 177 7.80 -4.09 -14.74
CA ASP A 177 9.13 -4.71 -14.77
C ASP A 177 9.69 -4.99 -13.36
N ASN A 178 9.56 -4.01 -12.46
CA ASN A 178 10.11 -4.11 -11.11
C ASN A 178 9.36 -5.09 -10.20
N LEU A 179 8.02 -5.20 -10.35
CA LEU A 179 7.17 -6.00 -9.46
C LEU A 179 6.75 -7.33 -10.09
N VAL A 180 6.26 -7.28 -11.32
CA VAL A 180 5.70 -8.42 -12.04
C VAL A 180 6.80 -9.14 -12.80
N GLY A 181 7.66 -8.41 -13.52
CA GLY A 181 8.78 -8.91 -14.30
C GLY A 181 9.82 -9.68 -13.49
N ALA A 182 9.96 -9.34 -12.20
CA ALA A 182 10.87 -10.00 -11.27
C ALA A 182 10.52 -11.47 -10.96
N SER A 183 9.28 -11.91 -11.24
CA SER A 183 8.80 -13.27 -10.98
C SER A 183 8.06 -13.84 -12.17
N ARG A 184 8.57 -14.93 -12.76
CA ARG A 184 7.87 -15.65 -13.84
C ARG A 184 6.50 -16.18 -13.43
N VAL A 185 6.32 -16.49 -12.14
CA VAL A 185 5.03 -16.93 -11.59
C VAL A 185 4.04 -15.76 -11.58
N LEU A 186 4.49 -14.55 -11.20
CA LEU A 186 3.67 -13.34 -11.24
C LEU A 186 3.47 -12.80 -12.66
N GLN A 187 4.43 -12.93 -13.57
CA GLN A 187 4.24 -12.64 -15.00
C GLN A 187 3.10 -13.48 -15.56
N HIS A 188 3.14 -14.81 -15.40
CA HIS A 188 2.05 -15.68 -15.82
C HIS A 188 0.73 -15.36 -15.12
N TRP A 189 0.77 -14.87 -13.88
CA TRP A 189 -0.43 -14.47 -13.15
C TRP A 189 -1.02 -13.16 -13.68
N TYR A 190 -0.19 -12.13 -13.88
CA TYR A 190 -0.59 -10.86 -14.47
C TYR A 190 -1.08 -11.04 -15.91
N ASP A 191 -0.36 -11.83 -16.71
CA ASP A 191 -0.67 -12.15 -18.11
C ASP A 191 -1.95 -12.97 -18.26
N ALA A 192 -2.28 -13.83 -17.29
CA ALA A 192 -3.50 -14.66 -17.34
C ALA A 192 -4.76 -13.91 -16.88
N PHE A 193 -4.61 -12.77 -16.19
CA PHE A 193 -5.74 -12.17 -15.48
C PHE A 193 -6.00 -10.70 -15.73
N GLY A 194 -5.05 -9.94 -16.29
CA GLY A 194 -5.25 -8.51 -16.55
C GLY A 194 -5.52 -7.72 -15.27
N SER A 195 -4.50 -7.04 -14.77
CA SER A 195 -4.71 -5.91 -13.84
C SER A 195 -5.25 -6.26 -12.44
N PHE A 196 -5.16 -7.52 -11.99
CA PHE A 196 -5.61 -7.87 -10.63
C PHE A 196 -4.51 -7.66 -9.58
N MET A 197 -4.07 -6.42 -9.41
CA MET A 197 -3.45 -5.97 -8.16
C MET A 197 -4.33 -4.93 -7.50
N LEU A 198 -4.75 -5.23 -6.27
CA LEU A 198 -5.45 -4.28 -5.41
C LEU A 198 -4.43 -3.28 -4.90
N HIS A 199 -4.60 -2.03 -5.29
CA HIS A 199 -3.93 -0.89 -4.70
C HIS A 199 -4.97 0.01 -4.07
N GLY A 200 -4.52 1.04 -3.38
CA GLY A 200 -5.43 2.07 -2.92
C GLY A 200 -4.68 3.25 -2.38
N THR A 201 -5.48 4.22 -1.99
CA THR A 201 -5.04 5.39 -1.25
C THR A 201 -5.76 5.43 0.09
N ALA A 202 -5.21 6.19 1.02
CA ALA A 202 -5.95 6.68 2.14
C ALA A 202 -6.49 8.07 1.79
N GLU A 203 -7.48 8.52 2.53
CA GLU A 203 -7.97 9.89 2.45
C GLU A 203 -8.19 10.43 3.86
N ALA A 204 -7.81 11.68 4.09
CA ALA A 204 -8.11 12.42 5.32
C ALA A 204 -9.10 13.56 5.00
N LEU A 205 -10.04 13.80 5.90
CA LEU A 205 -11.00 14.91 5.78
C LEU A 205 -10.38 16.19 6.33
N ILE A 206 -10.02 17.13 5.46
CA ILE A 206 -9.42 18.42 5.82
C ILE A 206 -10.33 19.53 5.29
N ASP A 207 -10.71 20.47 6.15
CA ASP A 207 -11.55 21.63 5.80
C ASP A 207 -12.85 21.27 5.03
N GLY A 208 -13.41 20.10 5.32
CA GLY A 208 -14.64 19.59 4.68
C GLY A 208 -14.42 18.78 3.40
N GLU A 209 -13.18 18.63 2.93
CA GLU A 209 -12.82 17.92 1.71
C GLU A 209 -11.98 16.66 2.01
N TRP A 210 -12.24 15.59 1.26
CA TRP A 210 -11.43 14.38 1.35
C TRP A 210 -10.17 14.52 0.51
N VAL A 211 -9.03 14.65 1.16
CA VAL A 211 -7.72 14.82 0.54
C VAL A 211 -7.01 13.47 0.46
N THR A 212 -6.51 13.13 -0.73
CA THR A 212 -5.86 11.84 -1.02
C THR A 212 -4.46 11.75 -0.39
N ALA A 213 -4.11 10.57 0.09
CA ALA A 213 -2.79 10.22 0.59
C ALA A 213 -2.36 8.85 0.03
N ASP A 214 -1.32 8.82 -0.81
CA ASP A 214 -0.63 7.60 -1.23
C ASP A 214 0.84 7.64 -0.78
N PRO A 215 1.15 7.30 0.48
CA PRO A 215 2.53 7.32 0.99
C PRO A 215 3.33 6.07 0.59
N THR A 216 2.83 5.23 -0.34
CA THR A 216 3.32 3.85 -0.57
C THR A 216 4.81 3.77 -0.94
N PHE A 217 5.28 4.74 -1.72
CA PHE A 217 6.61 4.73 -2.31
C PHE A 217 7.50 5.80 -1.66
N THR A 218 8.68 5.37 -1.21
CA THR A 218 9.71 6.29 -0.72
C THR A 218 10.26 7.12 -1.88
N PRO A 219 10.79 8.33 -1.63
CA PRO A 219 11.31 9.19 -2.70
C PRO A 219 12.33 8.49 -3.60
N GLU A 220 13.20 7.67 -3.04
CA GLU A 220 14.23 6.97 -3.83
C GLU A 220 13.61 5.91 -4.74
N TYR A 221 12.53 5.26 -4.30
CA TYR A 221 11.82 4.32 -5.16
C TYR A 221 11.10 5.05 -6.30
N GLU A 222 10.49 6.20 -6.04
CA GLU A 222 9.82 7.04 -7.05
C GLU A 222 10.81 7.54 -8.10
N VAL A 223 11.98 8.02 -7.67
CA VAL A 223 13.07 8.44 -8.56
C VAL A 223 13.54 7.29 -9.43
N ALA A 224 13.73 6.11 -8.85
CA ALA A 224 14.13 4.92 -9.61
C ALA A 224 13.07 4.44 -10.62
N MET A 225 11.79 4.79 -10.40
CA MET A 225 10.70 4.55 -11.35
C MET A 225 10.57 5.65 -12.40
N GLY A 226 11.20 6.81 -12.19
CA GLY A 226 11.08 7.97 -13.08
C GLY A 226 9.72 8.68 -12.97
N VAL A 227 9.09 8.65 -11.79
CA VAL A 227 7.77 9.26 -11.55
C VAL A 227 7.89 10.47 -10.61
N PRO A 228 6.93 11.42 -10.65
CA PRO A 228 6.91 12.53 -9.69
C PRO A 228 6.89 12.07 -8.24
N LEU A 229 7.42 12.89 -7.34
CA LEU A 229 7.43 12.57 -5.91
C LEU A 229 6.05 12.82 -5.32
N ALA A 230 5.35 11.78 -4.85
CA ALA A 230 4.01 11.94 -4.28
C ALA A 230 3.98 12.96 -3.13
N LYS A 231 3.03 13.88 -3.16
CA LYS A 231 2.72 14.81 -2.07
C LYS A 231 1.32 14.52 -1.52
N PHE A 232 1.08 14.91 -0.28
CA PHE A 232 -0.26 14.86 0.30
C PHE A 232 -1.21 15.70 -0.57
N GLY A 233 -2.34 15.10 -0.97
CA GLY A 233 -3.31 15.69 -1.89
C GLY A 233 -3.10 15.37 -3.38
N ASP A 234 -1.97 14.79 -3.78
CA ASP A 234 -1.83 14.31 -5.15
C ASP A 234 -2.79 13.14 -5.44
N ASP A 235 -3.41 13.15 -6.61
CA ASP A 235 -4.13 11.99 -7.13
C ASP A 235 -3.10 11.07 -7.85
N PRO A 236 -2.91 9.81 -7.40
CA PRO A 236 -2.00 8.90 -8.08
C PRO A 236 -2.52 8.47 -9.47
N THR A 237 -3.79 8.73 -9.77
CA THR A 237 -4.41 8.49 -11.08
C THR A 237 -3.74 9.37 -12.13
N GLY A 238 -3.14 8.75 -13.15
CA GLY A 238 -2.40 9.48 -14.19
C GLY A 238 -0.98 9.88 -13.81
N MET A 239 -0.55 9.61 -12.57
CA MET A 239 0.83 9.80 -12.11
C MET A 239 1.64 8.49 -12.11
N TRP A 240 1.05 7.37 -11.69
CA TRP A 240 1.66 6.04 -11.90
C TRP A 240 0.64 4.91 -12.00
N ASN A 241 -0.66 5.21 -11.83
CA ASN A 241 -1.68 4.19 -11.93
C ASN A 241 -2.93 4.69 -12.64
N TYR A 242 -3.71 3.72 -13.14
CA TYR A 242 -5.04 3.95 -13.67
C TYR A 242 -6.01 2.99 -12.96
N PRO A 243 -6.97 3.53 -12.18
CA PRO A 243 -7.99 2.69 -11.57
C PRO A 243 -8.83 2.05 -12.67
N VAL A 244 -9.04 0.74 -12.56
CA VAL A 244 -10.01 0.05 -13.42
C VAL A 244 -11.40 0.56 -13.04
N GLU A 245 -12.14 1.04 -14.02
CA GLU A 245 -13.47 1.60 -13.83
C GLU A 245 -14.41 0.62 -13.10
N GLY A 246 -15.25 1.13 -12.21
CA GLY A 246 -16.20 0.32 -11.44
C GLY A 246 -15.58 -0.57 -10.36
N THR A 247 -14.27 -0.53 -10.14
CA THR A 247 -13.58 -1.27 -9.07
C THR A 247 -13.29 -0.44 -7.83
N MET A 248 -13.54 0.88 -7.88
CA MET A 248 -13.30 1.79 -6.77
C MET A 248 -14.24 1.53 -5.59
N MET A 249 -13.68 1.51 -4.39
CA MET A 249 -14.39 1.27 -3.14
C MET A 249 -13.88 2.20 -2.05
N VAL A 250 -14.80 2.82 -1.31
CA VAL A 250 -14.50 3.60 -0.12
C VAL A 250 -14.80 2.75 1.11
N LEU A 251 -13.82 2.54 1.97
CA LEU A 251 -13.91 1.67 3.14
C LEU A 251 -13.49 2.41 4.41
N GLU A 252 -14.19 2.17 5.51
CA GLU A 252 -13.76 2.61 6.85
C GLU A 252 -12.67 1.70 7.43
N GLY A 253 -12.77 0.40 7.20
CA GLY A 253 -11.80 -0.60 7.61
C GLY A 253 -11.66 -1.68 6.55
N LEU A 254 -10.55 -2.40 6.58
CA LEU A 254 -10.35 -3.52 5.67
C LEU A 254 -11.31 -4.67 6.03
N PRO A 255 -11.84 -5.40 5.02
CA PRO A 255 -12.82 -6.45 5.24
C PRO A 255 -12.23 -7.61 6.07
N TYR A 256 -13.06 -8.33 6.82
CA TYR A 256 -12.61 -9.56 7.45
C TYR A 256 -12.20 -10.58 6.38
N GLY A 257 -11.08 -11.26 6.62
CA GLY A 257 -10.46 -12.12 5.62
C GLY A 257 -9.63 -11.35 4.58
N ALA A 258 -9.59 -10.01 4.62
CA ALA A 258 -8.56 -9.25 3.93
C ALA A 258 -7.19 -9.80 4.35
N GLY A 259 -6.37 -10.09 3.34
CA GLY A 259 -5.06 -10.68 3.56
C GLY A 259 -5.05 -12.18 3.84
N ALA A 260 -6.16 -12.91 3.99
CA ALA A 260 -6.10 -14.37 4.26
C ALA A 260 -5.41 -15.15 3.12
N GLY A 261 -5.84 -14.91 1.88
CA GLY A 261 -5.21 -15.49 0.69
C GLY A 261 -3.76 -15.00 0.51
N TRP A 262 -3.53 -13.70 0.67
CA TRP A 262 -2.19 -13.11 0.62
C TRP A 262 -1.24 -13.71 1.67
N ASN A 263 -1.69 -13.84 2.92
CA ASN A 263 -0.91 -14.40 4.03
C ASN A 263 -0.60 -15.87 3.79
N PHE A 264 -1.54 -16.63 3.23
CA PHE A 264 -1.27 -17.99 2.80
C PHE A 264 -0.19 -18.02 1.69
N LEU A 265 -0.30 -17.15 0.68
CA LEU A 265 0.67 -17.09 -0.41
C LEU A 265 2.06 -16.71 0.11
N VAL A 266 2.18 -15.62 0.87
CA VAL A 266 3.45 -15.14 1.40
C VAL A 266 4.08 -16.12 2.39
N LYS A 267 3.29 -16.70 3.31
CA LYS A 267 3.85 -17.57 4.35
C LYS A 267 4.10 -18.99 3.88
N ARG A 268 3.26 -19.55 2.99
CA ARG A 268 3.23 -20.99 2.68
C ARG A 268 3.53 -21.30 1.22
N ALA A 269 2.89 -20.63 0.27
CA ALA A 269 2.97 -21.04 -1.13
C ALA A 269 4.22 -20.50 -1.86
N LEU A 270 4.53 -19.22 -1.69
CA LEU A 270 5.49 -18.47 -2.51
C LEU A 270 6.49 -17.62 -1.71
N PRO A 271 7.01 -18.04 -0.53
CA PRO A 271 7.90 -17.19 0.28
C PRO A 271 9.17 -16.80 -0.49
N GLY A 272 9.69 -17.68 -1.36
CA GLY A 272 10.88 -17.38 -2.13
C GLY A 272 10.69 -16.44 -3.30
N GLU A 273 9.51 -16.43 -3.92
CA GLU A 273 9.18 -15.43 -4.94
C GLU A 273 8.97 -14.05 -4.30
N VAL A 274 8.29 -14.00 -3.15
CA VAL A 274 8.14 -12.76 -2.37
C VAL A 274 9.49 -12.17 -1.99
N MET A 275 10.44 -13.02 -1.57
CA MET A 275 11.80 -12.56 -1.25
C MET A 275 12.51 -11.94 -2.47
N LYS A 276 12.35 -12.53 -3.66
CA LYS A 276 12.94 -11.95 -4.89
C LYS A 276 12.36 -10.59 -5.22
N ILE A 277 11.04 -10.42 -5.07
CA ILE A 277 10.37 -9.14 -5.29
C ILE A 277 10.92 -8.11 -4.30
N ASN A 278 11.01 -8.45 -3.01
CA ASN A 278 11.54 -7.54 -2.02
C ASN A 278 13.00 -7.14 -2.30
N VAL A 279 13.84 -8.08 -2.77
CA VAL A 279 15.20 -7.76 -3.23
C VAL A 279 15.21 -6.86 -4.46
N SER A 280 14.29 -7.07 -5.41
CA SER A 280 14.13 -6.21 -6.59
C SER A 280 13.77 -4.78 -6.19
N VAL A 281 12.81 -4.63 -5.27
CA VAL A 281 12.37 -3.33 -4.74
C VAL A 281 13.53 -2.64 -3.98
N GLU A 282 14.31 -3.37 -3.19
CA GLU A 282 15.50 -2.80 -2.53
C GLU A 282 16.54 -2.31 -3.53
N LYS A 283 16.86 -3.10 -4.56
CA LYS A 283 17.80 -2.68 -5.61
C LYS A 283 17.31 -1.46 -6.38
N ALA A 284 16.00 -1.32 -6.58
CA ALA A 284 15.43 -0.10 -7.16
C ALA A 284 15.65 1.10 -6.22
N ARG A 285 15.42 0.93 -4.91
CA ARG A 285 15.72 1.99 -3.91
C ARG A 285 17.21 2.34 -3.83
N GLU A 286 18.11 1.37 -3.94
CA GLU A 286 19.56 1.60 -4.03
C GLU A 286 19.91 2.48 -5.23
N ARG A 287 19.41 2.15 -6.43
CA ARG A 287 19.61 2.97 -7.62
C ARG A 287 19.03 4.39 -7.46
N GLY A 288 17.85 4.49 -6.85
CA GLY A 288 17.24 5.78 -6.54
C GLY A 288 18.09 6.65 -5.62
N ARG A 289 18.71 6.04 -4.58
CA ARG A 289 19.65 6.74 -3.70
C ARG A 289 20.88 7.24 -4.44
N GLU A 290 21.42 6.44 -5.35
CA GLU A 290 22.56 6.84 -6.19
C GLU A 290 22.17 8.03 -7.09
N MET A 291 20.98 8.00 -7.70
CA MET A 291 20.48 9.11 -8.53
C MET A 291 20.26 10.40 -7.71
N LEU A 292 19.71 10.28 -6.51
CA LEU A 292 19.50 11.43 -5.61
C LEU A 292 20.79 11.99 -5.01
N ALA A 293 21.89 11.23 -5.02
CA ALA A 293 23.19 11.76 -4.60
C ALA A 293 23.78 12.75 -5.62
N GLU A 294 23.36 12.66 -6.88
CA GLU A 294 23.84 13.48 -8.00
C GLU A 294 22.86 14.58 -8.41
N MET A 295 21.63 14.55 -7.89
CA MET A 295 20.53 15.43 -8.31
C MET A 295 19.81 16.04 -7.10
N ASP A 296 19.44 17.32 -7.23
CA ASP A 296 18.58 17.99 -6.26
C ASP A 296 17.12 17.49 -6.38
N MET A 297 16.51 17.13 -5.23
CA MET A 297 15.17 16.51 -5.18
C MET A 297 14.08 17.44 -5.72
N ASP A 298 14.13 18.73 -5.38
CA ASP A 298 13.12 19.71 -5.80
C ASP A 298 13.20 19.96 -7.31
N SER A 299 14.42 20.00 -7.84
CA SER A 299 14.70 20.10 -9.27
C SER A 299 14.21 18.85 -10.03
N TYR A 300 14.41 17.65 -9.46
CA TYR A 300 13.88 16.40 -10.01
C TYR A 300 12.34 16.39 -10.07
N ASP A 301 11.67 16.70 -8.95
CA ASP A 301 10.21 16.69 -8.87
C ASP A 301 9.61 17.72 -9.85
N SER A 302 10.16 18.93 -9.90
CA SER A 302 9.68 20.00 -10.78
C SER A 302 9.81 19.64 -12.27
N SER A 303 10.95 19.09 -12.67
CA SER A 303 11.18 18.67 -14.07
C SER A 303 10.33 17.46 -14.46
N THR A 304 10.18 16.50 -13.55
CA THR A 304 9.37 15.30 -13.80
C THR A 304 7.90 15.66 -13.89
N ARG A 305 7.35 16.52 -13.02
CA ARG A 305 5.94 16.95 -13.08
C ARG A 305 5.58 17.69 -14.36
N THR A 306 6.51 18.43 -14.96
CA THR A 306 6.26 19.17 -16.21
C THR A 306 6.34 18.27 -17.45
N GLY A 307 7.21 17.25 -17.44
CA GLY A 307 7.44 16.36 -18.58
C GLY A 307 6.72 15.01 -18.53
N TYR A 308 6.33 14.54 -17.34
CA TYR A 308 5.78 13.20 -17.15
C TYR A 308 4.29 13.15 -17.51
N ARG A 309 3.95 12.21 -18.39
CA ARG A 309 2.59 11.75 -18.60
C ARG A 309 2.61 10.25 -18.44
N ALA A 310 1.88 9.72 -17.47
CA ALA A 310 1.73 8.27 -17.37
C ALA A 310 1.21 7.76 -18.72
N GLN A 311 1.92 6.80 -19.30
CA GLN A 311 1.41 6.12 -20.48
C GLN A 311 0.59 4.95 -20.01
N MET A 312 -0.67 4.86 -20.47
CA MET A 312 -1.45 3.65 -20.26
C MET A 312 -0.70 2.48 -20.89
N PRO A 313 -0.49 1.37 -20.16
CA PRO A 313 0.29 0.25 -20.67
C PRO A 313 -0.47 -0.41 -21.82
N LYS A 314 0.14 -0.46 -23.01
CA LYS A 314 -0.42 -1.18 -24.18
C LYS A 314 -0.74 -2.65 -23.87
N ILE A 315 0.05 -3.27 -22.99
CA ILE A 315 -0.09 -4.67 -22.56
C ILE A 315 -1.46 -4.95 -21.90
N THR A 316 -2.04 -3.95 -21.23
CA THR A 316 -3.34 -4.07 -20.56
C THR A 316 -4.51 -4.11 -21.55
N LEU A 317 -4.36 -3.45 -22.71
CA LEU A 317 -5.40 -3.39 -23.76
C LEU A 317 -5.39 -4.64 -24.65
N ASP A 318 -4.21 -5.15 -25.02
CA ASP A 318 -4.11 -6.28 -25.96
C ASP A 318 -4.35 -7.66 -25.32
N ARG A 319 -4.11 -7.82 -24.01
CA ARG A 319 -4.17 -9.14 -23.33
C ARG A 319 -5.38 -9.34 -22.43
N SER A 320 -6.27 -8.35 -22.35
CA SER A 320 -7.51 -8.43 -21.57
C SER A 320 -8.69 -7.87 -22.37
N PRO A 321 -9.16 -8.58 -23.41
CA PRO A 321 -10.25 -8.13 -24.29
C PRO A 321 -11.60 -7.96 -23.56
N GLN A 322 -11.67 -8.22 -22.25
CA GLN A 322 -12.85 -8.04 -21.41
C GLN A 322 -12.79 -6.78 -20.53
N LEU A 323 -11.67 -6.04 -20.54
CA LEU A 323 -11.59 -4.68 -20.01
C LEU A 323 -12.09 -3.74 -21.11
N VAL A 324 -13.40 -3.77 -21.36
CA VAL A 324 -14.04 -2.79 -22.24
C VAL A 324 -14.10 -1.48 -21.47
N PHE A 325 -13.23 -0.55 -21.84
CA PHE A 325 -13.36 0.86 -21.48
C PHE A 325 -14.34 1.45 -22.51
N GLU A 326 -15.60 1.66 -22.12
CA GLU A 326 -16.50 2.50 -22.93
C GLU A 326 -16.06 3.95 -22.70
N GLY A 327 -15.69 4.63 -23.78
CA GLY A 327 -15.15 6.00 -23.77
C GLY A 327 -16.20 7.09 -23.57
#